data_AF-N6UC30-F1
#
_entry.id   AF-N6UC30-F1
#
_cell.length_a   1.000
_cell.length_b   1.000
_cell.length_c   1.000
_cell.angle_alpha   90.00
_cell.angle_beta   90.00
_cell.angle_gamma   90.00
#
_symmetry.space_group_name_H-M   'P 1'
#
loop_
_entity.id
_entity.type
_entity.pdbx_description
1 polymer ?
#
loop_
_entity_poly.entity_id
_entity_poly.type
_entity_poly.pdbx_seq_one_letter_code
_entity_poly.pdbx_strand_id
1 'polypeptide(L)'
;MSSPKRIKLAANRQTSRGMHPVLPDELTEDSPLVAVFVGKIKDPKTTSKVVLSLNSCLPVAELTHLKRVRCGEVLLFPAESFALDQVHEFLEAKGFDVQLLSKEVRIVSVARIAPKTKKQHTRVHAFWPCNFHSDKYIEKLSTNTLYTSTEIAQHENYMKMAILVATTAAKLSLSRQLLGVVIVDPKIPSVVALGFSEAHENPCRHAPMVAIDNVAKTQNGGVSTSYEPPQDKSALNLSGFHPQLLSVIKATFPNGSLGSSWFKGKSALEEPSEGPYLCTNYYAYSTHEPCVMCAMALVHSRVKRVFYGVKSSNGGLGTLCKVHAVKDLNHHYEVFAELCLDECKAL
;
A
#
# COMPACT_ATOMS: atom_id res chain seq x y z
N MET A 1 10.31 14.21 27.40
CA MET A 1 9.12 13.40 27.06
C MET A 1 9.61 11.98 26.78
N SER A 2 9.30 11.02 27.66
CA SER A 2 9.62 9.61 27.39
C SER A 2 8.81 9.15 26.18
N SER A 3 9.46 8.60 25.15
CA SER A 3 8.75 7.97 24.04
C SER A 3 7.74 6.93 24.59
N PRO A 4 6.50 6.87 24.08
CA PRO A 4 5.50 5.92 24.58
C PRO A 4 6.00 4.49 24.42
N LYS A 5 5.75 3.64 25.42
CA LYS A 5 6.06 2.20 25.34
C LYS A 5 5.30 1.59 24.16
N ARG A 6 6.01 0.97 23.22
CA ARG A 6 5.47 0.36 21.99
C ARG A 6 5.56 -1.16 22.03
N ILE A 7 4.61 -1.85 21.41
CA ILE A 7 4.59 -3.32 21.28
C ILE A 7 5.46 -3.76 20.10
N LYS A 8 6.77 -4.00 20.32
CA LYS A 8 7.72 -4.37 19.25
C LYS A 8 7.26 -5.53 18.38
N LEU A 9 7.06 -5.27 17.10
CA LEU A 9 6.84 -6.30 16.11
C LEU A 9 8.18 -6.89 15.66
N ALA A 10 8.37 -8.21 15.85
CA ALA A 10 9.53 -8.90 15.29
C ALA A 10 9.61 -8.70 13.76
N ALA A 11 10.80 -8.29 13.29
CA ALA A 11 11.10 -8.09 11.88
C ALA A 11 10.88 -9.40 11.11
N ASN A 12 9.98 -9.38 10.13
CA ASN A 12 9.83 -10.50 9.20
C ASN A 12 10.93 -10.38 8.15
N ARG A 13 12.07 -11.06 8.36
CA ARG A 13 12.93 -11.44 7.23
C ARG A 13 12.50 -12.81 6.76
N GLN A 14 11.37 -12.88 6.06
CA GLN A 14 11.06 -14.04 5.23
C GLN A 14 11.68 -13.80 3.87
N THR A 15 12.96 -14.18 3.78
CA THR A 15 13.70 -14.35 2.53
C THR A 15 13.23 -15.62 1.85
N SER A 16 12.06 -15.58 1.20
CA SER A 16 11.72 -16.57 0.18
C SER A 16 11.90 -15.90 -1.17
N ARG A 17 12.66 -16.53 -2.08
CA ARG A 17 12.79 -16.14 -3.50
C ARG A 17 11.45 -15.63 -4.03
N GLY A 18 11.45 -14.43 -4.59
CA GLY A 18 10.26 -13.80 -5.15
C GLY A 18 10.09 -12.37 -4.67
N MET A 19 9.08 -11.70 -5.22
CA MET A 19 8.71 -10.35 -4.82
C MET A 19 8.04 -10.31 -3.44
N HIS A 20 8.09 -9.18 -2.76
CA HIS A 20 7.37 -8.95 -1.50
C HIS A 20 6.71 -7.56 -1.46
N PRO A 21 5.56 -7.40 -0.82
CA PRO A 21 4.88 -6.12 -0.76
C PRO A 21 5.60 -5.13 0.17
N VAL A 22 5.70 -3.87 -0.26
CA VAL A 22 6.14 -2.76 0.60
C VAL A 22 4.92 -2.19 1.31
N LEU A 23 4.71 -2.68 2.53
CA LEU A 23 3.52 -2.38 3.33
C LEU A 23 3.57 -0.97 3.94
N PRO A 24 2.43 -0.26 4.03
CA PRO A 24 2.27 0.92 4.87
C PRO A 24 2.66 0.66 6.32
N ASP A 25 3.21 1.68 6.97
CA ASP A 25 3.68 1.58 8.36
C ASP A 25 2.56 1.14 9.31
N GLU A 26 1.31 1.54 9.06
CA GLU A 26 0.15 1.14 9.87
C GLU A 26 -0.09 -0.39 9.94
N LEU A 27 0.38 -1.15 8.95
CA LEU A 27 0.26 -2.60 8.91
C LEU A 27 1.47 -3.30 9.56
N THR A 28 2.60 -2.59 9.68
CA THR A 28 3.88 -3.13 10.12
C THR A 28 4.41 -2.55 11.42
N GLU A 29 3.86 -1.45 11.89
CA GLU A 29 4.26 -0.76 13.11
C GLU A 29 3.47 -1.22 14.33
N ASP A 30 4.15 -1.10 15.45
CA ASP A 30 3.67 -1.41 16.79
C ASP A 30 2.47 -0.53 17.14
N SER A 31 1.45 -1.11 17.79
CA SER A 31 0.39 -0.29 18.37
C SER A 31 0.93 0.43 19.62
N PRO A 32 0.81 1.77 19.72
CA PRO A 32 1.21 2.50 20.92
C PRO A 32 0.34 2.08 22.10
N LEU A 33 0.94 2.00 23.30
CA LEU A 33 0.22 1.67 24.52
C LEU A 33 -0.26 2.95 25.22
N VAL A 34 -1.44 2.87 25.82
CA VAL A 34 -2.01 3.88 26.72
C VAL A 34 -2.33 3.24 28.06
N ALA A 35 -2.05 3.96 29.14
CA ALA A 35 -2.39 3.53 30.49
C ALA A 35 -3.87 3.81 30.75
N VAL A 36 -4.60 2.83 31.28
CA VAL A 36 -6.05 2.92 31.52
C VAL A 36 -6.36 2.37 32.90
N PHE A 37 -7.27 3.04 33.62
CA PHE A 37 -7.80 2.54 34.87
C PHE A 37 -8.76 1.38 34.63
N VAL A 38 -8.63 0.36 35.47
CA VAL A 38 -9.46 -0.83 35.46
C VAL A 38 -9.98 -1.09 36.86
N GLY A 39 -11.30 -1.25 36.95
CA GLY A 39 -11.99 -1.61 38.19
C GLY A 39 -12.34 -3.10 38.21
N LYS A 40 -12.34 -3.71 39.39
CA LYS A 40 -12.83 -5.08 39.56
C LYS A 40 -14.33 -5.07 39.88
N ILE A 41 -15.14 -5.72 39.05
CA ILE A 41 -16.58 -5.86 39.28
C ILE A 41 -16.79 -6.73 40.54
N LYS A 42 -17.58 -6.22 41.49
CA LYS A 42 -17.77 -6.85 42.79
C LYS A 42 -18.58 -8.15 42.70
N ASP A 43 -19.66 -8.14 41.91
CA ASP A 43 -20.50 -9.31 41.61
C ASP A 43 -20.58 -9.54 40.10
N PRO A 44 -20.08 -10.68 39.57
CA PRO A 44 -20.17 -11.01 38.15
C PRO A 44 -21.58 -10.93 37.54
N LYS A 45 -22.65 -11.15 38.33
CA LYS A 45 -24.04 -11.03 37.85
C LYS A 45 -24.42 -9.60 37.45
N THR A 46 -23.70 -8.60 37.98
CA THR A 46 -23.94 -7.18 37.71
C THR A 46 -23.18 -6.64 36.51
N THR A 47 -22.39 -7.48 35.82
CA THR A 47 -21.51 -7.06 34.71
C THR A 47 -22.23 -6.24 33.64
N SER A 48 -23.40 -6.69 33.17
CA SER A 48 -24.17 -5.97 32.14
C SER A 48 -24.63 -4.60 32.63
N LYS A 49 -25.07 -4.49 33.90
CA LYS A 49 -25.47 -3.22 34.51
C LYS A 49 -24.29 -2.25 34.59
N VAL A 50 -23.12 -2.74 35.02
CA VAL A 50 -21.88 -1.94 35.08
C VAL A 50 -21.51 -1.40 33.69
N VAL A 51 -21.49 -2.26 32.67
CA VAL A 51 -21.12 -1.87 31.30
C VAL A 51 -22.11 -0.84 30.74
N LEU A 52 -23.42 -1.06 30.89
CA LEU A 52 -24.44 -0.13 30.39
C LEU A 52 -24.36 1.24 31.09
N SER A 53 -24.20 1.24 32.42
CA SER A 53 -24.05 2.47 33.19
C SER A 53 -22.80 3.24 32.77
N LEU A 54 -21.64 2.56 32.70
CA LEU A 54 -20.38 3.18 32.27
C LEU A 54 -20.45 3.69 30.83
N ASN A 55 -21.11 3.00 29.90
CA ASN A 55 -21.25 3.48 28.53
C ASN A 55 -22.10 4.76 28.46
N SER A 56 -23.06 4.92 29.38
CA SER A 56 -23.92 6.11 29.47
C SER A 56 -23.18 7.30 30.10
N CYS A 57 -22.50 7.10 31.23
CA CYS A 57 -21.87 8.19 31.97
C CYS A 57 -20.41 8.47 31.59
N LEU A 58 -19.69 7.46 31.08
CA LEU A 58 -18.26 7.55 30.77
C LEU A 58 -17.84 6.64 29.60
N PRO A 59 -18.34 6.94 28.38
CA PRO A 59 -17.94 6.23 27.17
C PRO A 59 -16.45 6.42 26.89
N VAL A 60 -15.79 5.39 26.36
CA VAL A 60 -14.38 5.46 25.94
C VAL A 60 -14.31 5.38 24.43
N ALA A 61 -14.64 6.50 23.78
CA ALA A 61 -14.77 6.59 22.33
C ALA A 61 -13.47 6.25 21.59
N GLU A 62 -12.31 6.53 22.18
CA GLU A 62 -11.00 6.27 21.55
C GLU A 62 -10.57 4.79 21.60
N LEU A 63 -11.19 3.95 22.45
CA LEU A 63 -10.80 2.55 22.67
C LEU A 63 -11.94 1.55 22.41
N THR A 64 -12.84 1.89 21.48
CA THR A 64 -14.02 1.06 21.15
C THR A 64 -13.68 -0.31 20.56
N HIS A 65 -12.47 -0.49 20.05
CA HIS A 65 -11.97 -1.81 19.60
C HIS A 65 -11.69 -2.76 20.76
N LEU A 66 -11.46 -2.26 21.98
CA LEU A 66 -11.20 -3.11 23.15
C LEU A 66 -12.51 -3.68 23.71
N LYS A 67 -12.48 -4.93 24.18
CA LYS A 67 -13.60 -5.47 24.95
C LYS A 67 -13.68 -4.74 26.29
N ARG A 68 -14.88 -4.29 26.69
CA ARG A 68 -15.07 -3.52 27.92
C ARG A 68 -14.69 -4.28 29.19
N VAL A 69 -14.81 -5.61 29.19
CA VAL A 69 -14.59 -6.48 30.35
C VAL A 69 -13.64 -7.63 30.02
N ARG A 70 -12.73 -7.96 30.93
CA ARG A 70 -11.87 -9.16 30.92
C ARG A 70 -11.84 -9.78 32.31
N CYS A 71 -12.23 -11.04 32.46
CA CYS A 71 -12.07 -11.80 33.72
C CYS A 71 -12.60 -11.07 34.97
N GLY A 72 -13.75 -10.39 34.87
CA GLY A 72 -14.35 -9.63 35.98
C GLY A 72 -13.76 -8.23 36.18
N GLU A 73 -12.79 -7.83 35.38
CA GLU A 73 -12.22 -6.48 35.37
C GLU A 73 -12.84 -5.65 34.23
N VAL A 74 -13.19 -4.39 34.50
CA VAL A 74 -13.82 -3.46 33.54
C VAL A 74 -12.92 -2.27 33.24
N LEU A 75 -12.78 -1.92 31.96
CA LEU A 75 -12.10 -0.70 31.53
C LEU A 75 -12.91 0.53 31.95
N LEU A 76 -12.24 1.49 32.58
CA LEU A 76 -12.85 2.74 33.02
C LEU A 76 -12.51 3.85 32.03
N PHE A 77 -11.36 4.51 32.18
CA PHE A 77 -10.91 5.65 31.38
C PHE A 77 -9.37 5.80 31.40
N PRO A 78 -8.76 6.54 30.45
CA PRO A 78 -7.32 6.76 30.40
C PRO A 78 -6.74 7.33 31.71
N ALA A 79 -5.56 6.86 32.10
CA ALA A 79 -4.92 7.18 33.38
C ALA A 79 -4.03 8.44 33.33
N GLU A 80 -4.19 9.29 32.32
CA GLU A 80 -3.27 10.40 32.05
C GLU A 80 -3.43 11.59 33.00
N SER A 81 -4.58 11.71 33.70
CA SER A 81 -4.95 12.93 34.44
C SER A 81 -5.42 12.72 35.88
N PHE A 82 -5.33 11.51 36.44
CA PHE A 82 -5.87 11.22 37.77
C PHE A 82 -4.93 10.33 38.58
N ALA A 83 -4.91 10.54 39.90
CA ALA A 83 -4.29 9.61 40.83
C ALA A 83 -5.25 8.44 41.15
N LEU A 84 -4.71 7.31 41.60
CA LEU A 84 -5.48 6.07 41.86
C LEU A 84 -6.59 6.25 42.90
N ASP A 85 -6.34 7.05 43.92
CA ASP A 85 -7.24 7.38 45.01
C ASP A 85 -8.42 8.27 44.58
N GLN A 86 -8.29 9.01 43.48
CA GLN A 86 -9.32 9.92 42.97
C GLN A 86 -10.33 9.25 42.03
N VAL A 87 -10.09 7.99 41.62
CA VAL A 87 -10.90 7.33 40.57
C VAL A 87 -12.35 7.14 41.01
N HIS A 88 -12.59 6.70 42.25
CA HIS A 88 -13.95 6.45 42.73
C HIS A 88 -14.76 7.76 42.87
N GLU A 89 -14.15 8.80 43.44
CA GLU A 89 -14.77 10.13 43.54
C GLU A 89 -15.14 10.68 42.16
N PHE A 90 -14.24 10.52 41.18
CA PHE A 90 -14.51 10.92 39.80
C PHE A 90 -15.66 10.12 39.16
N LEU A 91 -15.74 8.81 39.39
CA LEU A 91 -16.84 7.97 38.89
C LEU A 91 -18.19 8.38 39.50
N GLU A 92 -18.24 8.64 40.82
CA GLU A 92 -19.44 9.12 41.50
C GLU A 92 -19.88 10.49 40.95
N ALA A 93 -18.94 11.41 40.73
CA ALA A 93 -19.21 12.72 40.13
C ALA A 93 -19.76 12.63 38.70
N LYS A 94 -19.46 11.54 37.98
CA LYS A 94 -20.05 11.23 36.67
C LYS A 94 -21.40 10.50 36.76
N GLY A 95 -21.88 10.20 37.96
CA GLY A 95 -23.14 9.50 38.19
C GLY A 95 -23.05 7.98 38.06
N PHE A 96 -21.85 7.40 38.21
CA PHE A 96 -21.67 5.95 38.27
C PHE A 96 -21.82 5.42 39.71
N ASP A 97 -22.55 4.31 39.87
CA ASP A 97 -22.68 3.61 41.15
C ASP A 97 -21.41 2.80 41.47
N VAL A 98 -20.48 3.41 42.23
CA VAL A 98 -19.20 2.78 42.59
C VAL A 98 -19.34 1.55 43.49
N GLN A 99 -20.49 1.31 44.11
CA GLN A 99 -20.72 0.11 44.93
C GLN A 99 -20.69 -1.18 44.09
N LEU A 100 -20.87 -1.05 42.77
CA LEU A 100 -20.76 -2.15 41.81
C LEU A 100 -19.30 -2.60 41.58
N LEU A 101 -18.33 -1.77 41.97
CA LEU A 101 -16.91 -2.07 41.87
C LEU A 101 -16.30 -2.37 43.24
N SER A 102 -15.19 -3.11 43.23
CA SER A 102 -14.32 -3.26 44.40
C SER A 102 -13.54 -1.96 44.64
N LYS A 103 -13.07 -1.71 45.87
CA LYS A 103 -12.25 -0.52 46.18
C LYS A 103 -10.90 -0.51 45.45
N GLU A 104 -10.41 -1.66 45.03
CA GLU A 104 -9.16 -1.78 44.29
C GLU A 104 -9.34 -1.38 42.82
N VAL A 105 -8.62 -0.34 42.42
CA VAL A 105 -8.43 0.06 41.03
C VAL A 105 -6.98 -0.21 40.64
N ARG A 106 -6.76 -0.62 39.39
CA ARG A 106 -5.41 -0.85 38.85
C ARG A 106 -5.22 -0.08 37.56
N ILE A 107 -3.97 0.24 37.26
CA ILE A 107 -3.58 0.77 35.95
C ILE A 107 -3.06 -0.39 35.12
N VAL A 108 -3.60 -0.54 33.91
CA VAL A 108 -3.10 -1.49 32.91
C VAL A 108 -2.71 -0.75 31.63
N SER A 109 -1.75 -1.31 30.89
CA SER A 109 -1.41 -0.80 29.57
C SER A 109 -2.23 -1.53 28.51
N VAL A 110 -2.93 -0.79 27.67
CA VAL A 110 -3.74 -1.33 26.55
C VAL A 110 -3.33 -0.68 25.24
N ALA A 111 -3.63 -1.34 24.11
CA ALA A 111 -3.33 -0.80 22.79
C ALA A 111 -4.26 0.37 22.44
N ARG A 112 -3.66 1.51 22.09
CA ARG A 112 -4.39 2.72 21.68
C ARG A 112 -5.03 2.58 20.30
N ILE A 113 -4.40 1.86 19.39
CA ILE A 113 -4.88 1.70 18.00
C ILE A 113 -5.36 0.27 17.79
N ALA A 114 -6.49 0.13 17.11
CA ALA A 114 -7.05 -1.15 16.71
C ALA A 114 -6.10 -1.93 15.80
N PRO A 115 -5.94 -3.26 15.99
CA PRO A 115 -5.11 -4.06 15.10
C PRO A 115 -5.74 -4.17 13.71
N LYS A 116 -4.91 -4.06 12.67
CA LYS A 116 -5.33 -4.24 11.26
C LYS A 116 -4.98 -5.61 10.70
N THR A 117 -3.96 -6.27 11.26
CA THR A 117 -3.53 -7.62 10.85
C THR A 117 -3.69 -8.62 12.00
N LYS A 118 -3.80 -9.92 11.68
CA LYS A 118 -3.80 -11.01 12.68
C LYS A 118 -2.57 -10.96 13.56
N LYS A 119 -1.39 -10.66 12.98
CA LYS A 119 -0.13 -10.52 13.71
C LYS A 119 -0.21 -9.40 14.75
N GLN A 120 -0.80 -8.25 14.41
CA GLN A 120 -1.06 -7.17 15.36
C GLN A 120 -2.12 -7.60 16.39
N HIS A 121 -3.21 -8.23 15.96
CA HIS A 121 -4.30 -8.67 16.84
C HIS A 121 -3.81 -9.61 17.92
N THR A 122 -3.07 -10.67 17.57
CA THR A 122 -2.51 -11.63 18.55
C THR A 122 -1.68 -10.92 19.61
N ARG A 123 -0.92 -9.88 19.23
CA ARG A 123 -0.12 -9.10 20.17
C ARG A 123 -0.95 -8.15 21.02
N VAL A 124 -1.86 -7.39 20.42
CA VAL A 124 -2.76 -6.48 21.15
C VAL A 124 -3.62 -7.24 22.15
N HIS A 125 -4.19 -8.38 21.72
CA HIS A 125 -5.03 -9.23 22.55
C HIS A 125 -4.31 -9.78 23.78
N ALA A 126 -2.97 -9.93 23.73
CA ALA A 126 -2.18 -10.33 24.88
C ALA A 126 -2.17 -9.26 26.00
N PHE A 127 -2.27 -7.97 25.65
CA PHE A 127 -2.37 -6.88 26.63
C PHE A 127 -3.79 -6.72 27.15
N TRP A 128 -4.77 -6.66 26.25
CA TRP A 128 -6.19 -6.61 26.57
C TRP A 128 -7.03 -7.13 25.40
N PRO A 129 -8.08 -7.94 25.63
CA PRO A 129 -8.90 -8.50 24.57
C PRO A 129 -9.53 -7.39 23.75
N CYS A 130 -9.53 -7.56 22.44
CA CYS A 130 -10.11 -6.62 21.49
C CYS A 130 -10.96 -7.36 20.46
N ASN A 131 -11.87 -6.63 19.83
CA ASN A 131 -12.60 -7.09 18.67
C ASN A 131 -11.71 -6.93 17.44
N PHE A 132 -11.67 -7.97 16.60
CA PHE A 132 -10.91 -7.94 15.37
C PHE A 132 -11.64 -8.75 14.31
N HIS A 133 -11.83 -8.12 13.15
CA HIS A 133 -12.37 -8.75 11.96
C HIS A 133 -11.26 -8.74 10.91
N SER A 134 -10.77 -9.92 10.54
CA SER A 134 -9.66 -10.01 9.60
C SER A 134 -10.10 -9.64 8.20
N ASP A 135 -9.42 -8.70 7.58
CA ASP A 135 -9.53 -8.44 6.15
C ASP A 135 -8.69 -9.50 5.39
N LYS A 136 -9.37 -10.39 4.66
CA LYS A 136 -8.71 -11.49 3.92
C LYS A 136 -7.65 -10.99 2.94
N TYR A 137 -7.87 -9.83 2.33
CA TYR A 137 -6.96 -9.24 1.37
C TYR A 137 -5.71 -8.71 2.05
N ILE A 138 -5.88 -7.91 3.11
CA ILE A 138 -4.76 -7.39 3.91
C ILE A 138 -3.97 -8.52 4.56
N GLU A 139 -4.61 -9.61 4.98
CA GLU A 139 -3.91 -10.81 5.47
C GLU A 139 -3.04 -11.45 4.39
N LYS A 140 -3.58 -11.65 3.18
CA LYS A 140 -2.79 -12.20 2.07
C LYS A 140 -1.62 -11.29 1.69
N LEU A 141 -1.86 -9.99 1.65
CA LEU A 141 -0.83 -8.98 1.39
C LEU A 141 0.26 -9.03 2.48
N SER A 142 -0.14 -8.98 3.76
CA SER A 142 0.79 -8.96 4.89
C SER A 142 1.60 -10.25 5.06
N THR A 143 1.08 -11.38 4.57
CA THR A 143 1.74 -12.69 4.60
C THR A 143 2.46 -13.05 3.30
N ASN A 144 2.49 -12.14 2.31
CA ASN A 144 3.04 -12.36 0.98
C ASN A 144 2.45 -13.59 0.26
N THR A 145 1.14 -13.81 0.39
CA THR A 145 0.39 -14.91 -0.25
C THR A 145 -0.69 -14.41 -1.21
N LEU A 146 -0.56 -13.14 -1.65
CA LEU A 146 -1.51 -12.51 -2.55
C LEU A 146 -1.56 -13.19 -3.93
N TYR A 147 -0.40 -13.65 -4.41
CA TYR A 147 -0.24 -14.22 -5.74
C TYR A 147 0.11 -15.70 -5.68
N THR A 148 -0.46 -16.44 -6.63
CA THR A 148 -0.08 -17.81 -6.93
C THR A 148 1.24 -17.87 -7.70
N SER A 149 1.87 -19.04 -7.75
CA SER A 149 3.11 -19.24 -8.51
C SER A 149 2.97 -18.90 -10.00
N THR A 150 1.81 -19.17 -10.60
CA THR A 150 1.51 -18.85 -12.00
C THR A 150 1.42 -17.35 -12.23
N GLU A 151 0.77 -16.62 -11.33
CA GLU A 151 0.68 -15.14 -11.40
C GLU A 151 2.05 -14.50 -11.18
N ILE A 152 2.87 -15.04 -10.27
CA ILE A 152 4.26 -14.60 -10.07
C ILE A 152 5.06 -14.77 -11.37
N ALA A 153 4.99 -15.92 -12.02
CA ALA A 153 5.66 -16.15 -13.30
C ALA A 153 5.20 -15.17 -14.40
N GLN A 154 3.91 -14.78 -14.40
CA GLN A 154 3.41 -13.75 -15.30
C GLN A 154 4.02 -12.36 -14.99
N HIS A 155 4.09 -11.98 -13.71
CA HIS A 155 4.76 -10.75 -13.29
C HIS A 155 6.26 -10.75 -13.67
N GLU A 156 6.95 -11.88 -13.51
CA GLU A 156 8.34 -12.05 -13.95
C GLU A 156 8.49 -11.86 -15.46
N ASN A 157 7.55 -12.33 -16.28
CA ASN A 157 7.59 -12.11 -17.73
C ASN A 157 7.51 -10.62 -18.08
N TYR A 158 6.64 -9.85 -17.42
CA TYR A 158 6.58 -8.39 -17.62
C TYR A 158 7.85 -7.69 -17.14
N MET A 159 8.45 -8.15 -16.04
CA MET A 159 9.74 -7.60 -15.58
C MET A 159 10.88 -7.94 -16.56
N LYS A 160 10.91 -9.15 -17.12
CA LYS A 160 11.86 -9.53 -18.19
C LYS A 160 11.71 -8.65 -19.43
N MET A 161 10.49 -8.24 -19.79
CA MET A 161 10.28 -7.24 -20.84
C MET A 161 10.89 -5.88 -20.46
N ALA A 162 10.75 -5.42 -19.21
CA ALA A 162 11.37 -4.17 -18.75
C ALA A 162 12.91 -4.23 -18.78
N ILE A 163 13.50 -5.37 -18.42
CA ILE A 163 14.95 -5.62 -18.55
C ILE A 163 15.38 -5.60 -20.03
N LEU A 164 14.59 -6.22 -20.92
CA LEU A 164 14.85 -6.18 -22.36
C LEU A 164 14.79 -4.76 -22.91
N VAL A 165 13.81 -3.96 -22.48
CA VAL A 165 13.71 -2.53 -22.83
C VAL A 165 14.97 -1.78 -22.41
N ALA A 166 15.42 -1.95 -21.16
CA ALA A 166 16.62 -1.29 -20.63
C ALA A 166 17.86 -1.62 -21.48
N THR A 167 18.12 -2.90 -21.70
CA THR A 167 19.30 -3.38 -22.42
C THR A 167 19.26 -3.04 -23.91
N THR A 168 18.10 -3.13 -24.54
CA THR A 168 17.94 -2.80 -25.97
C THR A 168 18.06 -1.31 -26.21
N ALA A 169 17.48 -0.47 -25.36
CA ALA A 169 17.62 0.99 -25.46
C ALA A 169 19.09 1.41 -25.35
N ALA A 170 19.87 0.80 -24.44
CA ALA A 170 21.30 1.05 -24.34
C ALA A 170 22.08 0.55 -25.58
N LYS A 171 21.79 -0.66 -26.07
CA LYS A 171 22.42 -1.21 -27.30
C LYS A 171 22.15 -0.35 -28.54
N LEU A 172 20.96 0.23 -28.63
CA LEU A 172 20.57 1.14 -29.71
C LEU A 172 21.05 2.58 -29.48
N SER A 173 21.82 2.85 -28.41
CA SER A 173 22.28 4.19 -28.04
C SER A 173 21.14 5.21 -27.78
N LEU A 174 19.93 4.73 -27.47
CA LEU A 174 18.78 5.56 -27.12
C LEU A 174 18.83 6.01 -25.64
N SER A 175 19.55 5.27 -24.79
CA SER A 175 19.69 5.57 -23.37
C SER A 175 21.13 5.36 -22.92
N ARG A 176 21.60 6.21 -21.99
CA ARG A 176 22.88 6.04 -21.29
C ARG A 176 22.76 5.24 -19.99
N GLN A 177 21.53 4.98 -19.54
CA GLN A 177 21.25 4.26 -18.30
C GLN A 177 20.50 2.97 -18.60
N LEU A 178 20.85 1.89 -17.91
CA LEU A 178 20.21 0.58 -18.01
C LEU A 178 18.97 0.54 -17.10
N LEU A 179 17.97 1.34 -17.43
CA LEU A 179 16.71 1.43 -16.69
C LEU A 179 15.53 1.36 -17.66
N GLY A 180 14.70 0.34 -17.47
CA GLY A 180 13.49 0.10 -18.25
C GLY A 180 12.25 0.00 -17.37
N VAL A 181 11.13 0.43 -17.95
CA VAL A 181 9.78 0.39 -17.37
C VAL A 181 8.78 -0.15 -18.40
N VAL A 182 7.82 -0.94 -17.94
CA VAL A 182 6.70 -1.45 -18.73
C VAL A 182 5.40 -1.15 -17.99
N ILE A 183 4.40 -0.62 -18.69
CA ILE A 183 3.04 -0.41 -18.16
C ILE A 183 2.10 -1.45 -18.78
N VAL A 184 1.29 -2.10 -17.95
CA VAL A 184 0.38 -3.17 -18.35
C VAL A 184 -1.04 -2.85 -17.93
N ASP A 185 -1.98 -3.07 -18.85
CA ASP A 185 -3.41 -3.10 -18.54
C ASP A 185 -3.82 -4.52 -18.11
N PRO A 186 -4.16 -4.75 -16.84
CA PRO A 186 -4.55 -6.07 -16.37
C PRO A 186 -5.96 -6.49 -16.82
N LYS A 187 -6.80 -5.56 -17.33
CA LYS A 187 -8.15 -5.88 -17.84
C LYS A 187 -8.06 -6.60 -19.19
N ILE A 188 -7.09 -6.23 -20.01
CA ILE A 188 -6.79 -6.86 -21.30
C ILE A 188 -5.34 -7.39 -21.35
N PRO A 189 -4.88 -8.17 -20.34
CA PRO A 189 -3.49 -8.51 -20.01
C PRO A 189 -2.38 -8.13 -21.02
N SER A 190 -2.22 -6.82 -21.28
CA SER A 190 -1.48 -6.29 -22.44
C SER A 190 -0.53 -5.21 -22.00
N VAL A 191 0.66 -5.21 -22.59
CA VAL A 191 1.61 -4.12 -22.42
C VAL A 191 1.09 -2.91 -23.18
N VAL A 192 0.87 -1.80 -22.48
CA VAL A 192 0.34 -0.56 -23.04
C VAL A 192 1.46 0.35 -23.52
N ALA A 193 2.52 0.47 -22.73
CA ALA A 193 3.59 1.40 -22.98
C ALA A 193 4.92 0.92 -22.40
N LEU A 194 6.00 1.41 -23.00
CA LEU A 194 7.38 1.17 -22.56
C LEU A 194 8.00 2.50 -22.14
N GLY A 195 8.97 2.46 -21.24
CA GLY A 195 9.81 3.61 -20.92
C GLY A 195 11.25 3.19 -20.68
N PHE A 196 12.17 4.06 -21.08
CA PHE A 196 13.59 3.99 -20.75
C PHE A 196 14.07 5.39 -20.38
N SER A 197 15.24 5.50 -19.77
CA SER A 197 15.75 6.80 -19.31
C SER A 197 16.22 7.65 -20.48
N GLU A 198 15.63 8.84 -20.63
CA GLU A 198 16.06 9.88 -21.56
C GLU A 198 16.63 11.08 -20.79
N ALA A 199 17.12 10.82 -19.56
CA ALA A 199 17.65 11.83 -18.64
C ALA A 199 18.83 12.64 -19.23
N HIS A 200 19.47 12.11 -20.26
CA HIS A 200 20.55 12.77 -20.99
C HIS A 200 20.07 13.93 -21.88
N GLU A 201 18.81 13.90 -22.32
CA GLU A 201 18.18 15.01 -23.06
C GLU A 201 17.53 16.01 -22.11
N ASN A 202 16.85 15.50 -21.07
CA ASN A 202 16.19 16.31 -20.06
C ASN A 202 16.21 15.59 -18.71
N PRO A 203 16.72 16.21 -17.62
CA PRO A 203 16.83 15.58 -16.31
C PRO A 203 15.54 14.98 -15.75
N CYS A 204 14.36 15.48 -16.15
CA CYS A 204 13.07 14.96 -15.69
C CYS A 204 12.58 13.74 -16.48
N ARG A 205 13.19 13.39 -17.62
CA ARG A 205 12.77 12.26 -18.48
C ARG A 205 13.33 10.92 -17.99
N HIS A 206 13.04 10.59 -16.74
CA HIS A 206 13.29 9.26 -16.20
C HIS A 206 12.36 8.22 -16.84
N ALA A 207 12.75 6.94 -16.84
CA ALA A 207 11.95 5.90 -17.50
C ALA A 207 10.49 5.81 -17.02
N PRO A 208 10.14 5.94 -15.72
CA PRO A 208 8.73 5.96 -15.32
C PRO A 208 7.97 7.15 -15.91
N MET A 209 8.60 8.32 -16.03
CA MET A 209 8.00 9.52 -16.62
C MET A 209 7.75 9.32 -18.12
N VAL A 210 8.75 8.78 -18.82
CA VAL A 210 8.64 8.42 -20.25
C VAL A 210 7.56 7.37 -20.48
N ALA A 211 7.46 6.37 -19.61
CA ALA A 211 6.42 5.35 -19.70
C ALA A 211 5.01 5.95 -19.51
N ILE A 212 4.82 6.84 -18.54
CA ILE A 212 3.56 7.56 -18.32
C ILE A 212 3.20 8.43 -19.53
N ASP A 213 4.16 9.18 -20.07
CA ASP A 213 3.97 9.98 -21.28
C ASP A 213 3.56 9.11 -22.48
N ASN A 214 4.18 7.95 -22.62
CA ASN A 214 3.84 6.98 -23.66
C ASN A 214 2.44 6.37 -23.48
N VAL A 215 1.96 6.20 -22.24
CA VAL A 215 0.53 5.89 -22.00
C VAL A 215 -0.36 7.05 -22.44
N ALA A 216 0.04 8.30 -22.17
CA ALA A 216 -0.74 9.46 -22.59
C ALA A 216 -0.88 9.54 -24.13
N LYS A 217 0.15 9.15 -24.89
CA LYS A 217 0.08 9.05 -26.36
C LYS A 217 -0.99 8.07 -26.83
N THR A 218 -1.19 6.94 -26.14
CA THR A 218 -2.28 6.01 -26.50
C THR A 218 -3.67 6.57 -26.23
N GLN A 219 -3.74 7.70 -25.49
CA GLN A 219 -4.94 8.40 -25.08
C GLN A 219 -5.09 9.77 -25.76
N ASN A 220 -4.44 9.97 -26.92
CA ASN A 220 -4.43 11.22 -27.68
C ASN A 220 -3.89 12.43 -26.89
N GLY A 221 -3.01 12.18 -25.91
CA GLY A 221 -2.28 13.19 -25.16
C GLY A 221 -0.78 13.03 -25.30
N GLY A 222 -0.05 13.32 -24.22
CA GLY A 222 1.41 13.31 -24.18
C GLY A 222 2.02 14.69 -24.41
N VAL A 223 3.28 14.83 -23.99
CA VAL A 223 4.02 16.10 -24.04
C VAL A 223 4.57 16.38 -25.44
N SER A 224 4.83 15.33 -26.23
CA SER A 224 5.37 15.47 -27.58
C SER A 224 4.32 16.01 -28.55
N THR A 225 4.51 17.25 -28.99
CA THR A 225 3.60 17.95 -29.93
C THR A 225 3.65 17.41 -31.37
N SER A 226 4.62 16.56 -31.70
CA SER A 226 4.80 15.96 -33.02
C SER A 226 4.14 14.58 -33.19
N TYR A 227 3.48 14.06 -32.16
CA TYR A 227 2.83 12.76 -32.24
C TYR A 227 1.50 12.88 -32.97
N GLU A 228 1.41 12.25 -34.15
CA GLU A 228 0.16 12.04 -34.88
C GLU A 228 -0.38 10.64 -34.59
N PRO A 229 -1.64 10.50 -34.14
CA PRO A 229 -2.24 9.19 -33.93
C PRO A 229 -2.20 8.35 -35.21
N PRO A 230 -1.94 7.04 -35.12
CA PRO A 230 -1.97 6.15 -36.29
C PRO A 230 -3.32 6.26 -37.02
N GLN A 231 -3.27 6.46 -38.34
CA GLN A 231 -4.48 6.53 -39.17
C GLN A 231 -5.15 5.15 -39.31
N ASP A 232 -4.36 4.07 -39.26
CA ASP A 232 -4.86 2.70 -39.25
C ASP A 232 -5.24 2.29 -37.82
N LYS A 233 -6.54 2.07 -37.60
CA LYS A 233 -7.07 1.59 -36.33
C LYS A 233 -6.99 0.06 -36.29
N SER A 234 -5.78 -0.46 -36.12
CA SER A 234 -5.55 -1.86 -35.73
C SER A 234 -6.36 -2.23 -34.48
N ALA A 235 -6.48 -3.52 -34.14
CA ALA A 235 -7.28 -3.94 -32.98
C ALA A 235 -6.85 -3.28 -31.64
N LEU A 236 -5.54 -3.02 -31.46
CA LEU A 236 -4.97 -2.32 -30.31
C LEU A 236 -4.12 -1.13 -30.75
N ASN A 237 -4.01 -0.12 -29.89
CA ASN A 237 -3.19 1.08 -30.10
C ASN A 237 -1.75 0.84 -29.63
N LEU A 238 -0.79 0.90 -30.56
CA LEU A 238 0.64 0.67 -30.32
C LEU A 238 1.46 1.94 -30.08
N SER A 239 0.80 3.07 -29.83
CA SER A 239 1.47 4.37 -29.74
C SER A 239 2.32 4.58 -28.49
N GLY A 240 2.19 3.69 -27.51
CA GLY A 240 3.04 3.67 -26.31
C GLY A 240 4.41 3.01 -26.53
N PHE A 241 4.75 2.66 -27.76
CA PHE A 241 5.94 1.87 -28.10
C PHE A 241 6.89 2.64 -29.01
N HIS A 242 8.19 2.59 -28.69
CA HIS A 242 9.24 2.99 -29.62
C HIS A 242 9.36 1.96 -30.76
N PRO A 243 9.39 2.35 -32.05
CA PRO A 243 9.33 1.40 -33.17
C PRO A 243 10.42 0.30 -33.14
N GLN A 244 11.65 0.68 -32.81
CA GLN A 244 12.77 -0.28 -32.73
C GLN A 244 12.66 -1.21 -31.52
N LEU A 245 12.01 -0.80 -30.43
CA LEU A 245 11.79 -1.68 -29.26
C LEU A 245 10.63 -2.62 -29.53
N LEU A 246 9.59 -2.15 -30.22
CA LEU A 246 8.42 -2.95 -30.59
C LEU A 246 8.81 -4.19 -31.40
N SER A 247 9.70 -4.05 -32.39
CA SER A 247 10.15 -5.17 -33.21
C SER A 247 10.88 -6.23 -32.38
N VAL A 248 11.78 -5.80 -31.49
CA VAL A 248 12.56 -6.70 -30.61
C VAL A 248 11.66 -7.40 -29.60
N ILE A 249 10.67 -6.70 -29.02
CA ILE A 249 9.72 -7.29 -28.07
C ILE A 249 8.82 -8.30 -28.76
N LYS A 250 8.28 -8.00 -29.95
CA LYS A 250 7.48 -8.96 -30.73
C LYS A 250 8.25 -10.23 -31.05
N ALA A 251 9.54 -10.11 -31.39
CA ALA A 251 10.41 -11.25 -31.66
C ALA A 251 10.70 -12.09 -30.40
N THR A 252 10.88 -11.44 -29.25
CA THR A 252 11.28 -12.11 -27.99
C THR A 252 10.08 -12.67 -27.22
N PHE A 253 8.92 -12.01 -27.30
CA PHE A 253 7.69 -12.35 -26.59
C PHE A 253 6.52 -12.49 -27.58
N PRO A 254 6.53 -13.50 -28.47
CA PRO A 254 5.57 -13.61 -29.57
C PRO A 254 4.12 -13.83 -29.10
N ASN A 255 3.94 -14.38 -27.91
CA ASN A 255 2.61 -14.67 -27.33
C ASN A 255 2.08 -13.56 -26.42
N GLY A 256 2.83 -12.48 -26.22
CA GLY A 256 2.42 -11.35 -25.37
C GLY A 256 1.49 -10.40 -26.11
N SER A 257 0.39 -9.99 -25.45
CA SER A 257 -0.47 -8.93 -25.98
C SER A 257 0.21 -7.57 -25.84
N LEU A 258 0.23 -6.79 -26.92
CA LEU A 258 0.86 -5.48 -27.00
C LEU A 258 -0.13 -4.44 -27.54
N GLY A 259 -0.19 -3.29 -26.88
CA GLY A 259 -1.05 -2.16 -27.20
C GLY A 259 -2.18 -1.96 -26.19
N SER A 260 -2.72 -0.74 -26.15
CA SER A 260 -3.91 -0.44 -25.35
C SER A 260 -5.20 -0.57 -26.15
N SER A 261 -6.32 -0.63 -25.44
CA SER A 261 -7.60 -0.29 -26.05
C SER A 261 -7.55 1.13 -26.63
N TRP A 262 -8.29 1.36 -27.71
CA TRP A 262 -8.41 2.70 -28.28
C TRP A 262 -9.12 3.65 -27.31
N PHE A 263 -8.60 4.87 -27.23
CA PHE A 263 -9.18 5.92 -26.41
C PHE A 263 -10.62 6.22 -26.82
N LYS A 264 -11.52 6.22 -25.84
CA LYS A 264 -12.90 6.66 -25.98
C LYS A 264 -13.06 8.01 -25.28
N GLY A 265 -13.46 9.03 -26.02
CA GLY A 265 -13.78 10.33 -25.45
C GLY A 265 -15.02 10.28 -24.57
N LYS A 266 -15.24 11.31 -23.73
CA LYS A 266 -16.34 11.36 -22.75
C LYS A 266 -17.73 11.11 -23.36
N SER A 267 -17.96 11.55 -24.59
CA SER A 267 -19.23 11.35 -25.30
C SER A 267 -19.49 9.91 -25.74
N ALA A 268 -18.45 9.06 -25.76
CA ALA A 268 -18.52 7.67 -26.19
C ALA A 268 -18.45 6.68 -25.01
N LEU A 269 -18.49 7.18 -23.77
CA LEU A 269 -18.50 6.37 -22.56
C LEU A 269 -19.92 6.27 -22.01
N GLU A 270 -20.33 5.07 -21.65
CA GLU A 270 -21.61 4.83 -20.96
C GLU A 270 -21.53 5.33 -19.50
N GLU A 271 -20.40 5.08 -18.84
CA GLU A 271 -20.09 5.62 -17.52
C GLU A 271 -18.82 6.50 -17.53
N PRO A 272 -18.85 7.73 -16.98
CA PRO A 272 -17.68 8.61 -16.92
C PRO A 272 -16.46 8.01 -16.19
N SER A 273 -16.70 7.12 -15.22
CA SER A 273 -15.67 6.36 -14.48
C SER A 273 -14.91 5.34 -15.32
N GLU A 274 -15.45 4.95 -16.49
CA GLU A 274 -14.82 3.99 -17.40
C GLU A 274 -13.86 4.64 -18.40
N GLY A 275 -13.78 5.98 -18.40
CA GLY A 275 -12.88 6.72 -19.27
C GLY A 275 -11.42 6.47 -18.91
N PRO A 276 -10.54 6.24 -19.89
CA PRO A 276 -9.11 6.10 -19.62
C PRO A 276 -8.56 7.43 -19.09
N TYR A 277 -7.95 7.39 -17.90
CA TYR A 277 -7.15 8.48 -17.35
C TYR A 277 -5.76 7.94 -17.05
N LEU A 278 -4.81 8.21 -17.94
CA LEU A 278 -3.42 7.78 -17.84
C LEU A 278 -3.32 6.30 -17.43
N CYS A 279 -2.73 6.02 -16.27
CA CYS A 279 -2.45 4.67 -15.77
C CYS A 279 -3.51 4.16 -14.79
N THR A 280 -4.73 4.72 -14.81
CA THR A 280 -5.81 4.28 -13.91
C THR A 280 -6.03 2.77 -14.03
N ASN A 281 -5.94 2.05 -12.92
CA ASN A 281 -6.02 0.58 -12.84
C ASN A 281 -4.85 -0.21 -13.47
N TYR A 282 -3.82 0.44 -13.99
CA TYR A 282 -2.68 -0.22 -14.64
C TYR A 282 -1.61 -0.65 -13.64
N TYR A 283 -0.77 -1.58 -14.08
CA TYR A 283 0.41 -2.05 -13.34
C TYR A 283 1.68 -1.53 -14.00
N ALA A 284 2.62 -1.01 -13.21
CA ALA A 284 3.93 -0.59 -13.67
C ALA A 284 5.01 -1.57 -13.20
N TYR A 285 5.88 -2.01 -14.10
CA TYR A 285 7.04 -2.85 -13.80
C TYR A 285 8.29 -2.03 -14.08
N SER A 286 9.11 -1.79 -13.08
CA SER A 286 10.32 -0.96 -13.17
C SER A 286 11.54 -1.75 -12.74
N THR A 287 12.55 -1.84 -13.58
CA THR A 287 13.81 -2.54 -13.23
C THR A 287 14.43 -2.02 -11.92
N HIS A 288 14.31 -0.71 -11.67
CA HIS A 288 14.80 -0.04 -10.47
C HIS A 288 13.66 0.61 -9.69
N GLU A 289 13.81 0.74 -8.38
CA GLU A 289 12.89 1.48 -7.52
C GLU A 289 12.78 2.94 -8.02
N PRO A 290 11.57 3.42 -8.36
CA PRO A 290 11.34 4.81 -8.75
C PRO A 290 11.78 5.80 -7.67
N CYS A 291 12.46 6.87 -8.07
CA CYS A 291 12.78 7.97 -7.15
C CYS A 291 11.52 8.71 -6.68
N VAL A 292 11.64 9.59 -5.68
CA VAL A 292 10.50 10.35 -5.11
C VAL A 292 9.66 11.08 -6.18
N MET A 293 10.30 11.72 -7.17
CA MET A 293 9.61 12.38 -8.28
C MET A 293 8.76 11.38 -9.09
N CYS A 294 9.36 10.26 -9.49
CA CYS A 294 8.67 9.23 -10.28
C CYS A 294 7.56 8.53 -9.47
N ALA A 295 7.80 8.30 -8.18
CA ALA A 295 6.80 7.77 -7.26
C ALA A 295 5.58 8.70 -7.17
N MET A 296 5.80 10.01 -7.04
CA MET A 296 4.69 10.98 -7.03
C MET A 296 3.98 11.07 -8.39
N ALA A 297 4.71 10.97 -9.51
CA ALA A 297 4.10 10.92 -10.83
C ALA A 297 3.18 9.70 -11.03
N LEU A 298 3.54 8.55 -10.45
CA LEU A 298 2.70 7.35 -10.42
C LEU A 298 1.41 7.55 -9.59
N VAL A 299 1.46 8.33 -8.51
CA VAL A 299 0.25 8.78 -7.78
C VAL A 299 -0.66 9.60 -8.71
N HIS A 300 -0.11 10.64 -9.35
CA HIS A 300 -0.88 11.51 -10.25
C HIS A 300 -1.44 10.78 -11.48
N SER A 301 -0.79 9.71 -11.89
CA SER A 301 -1.21 8.85 -13.01
C SER A 301 -2.20 7.76 -12.60
N ARG A 302 -2.53 7.66 -11.30
CA ARG A 302 -3.46 6.68 -10.71
C ARG A 302 -3.11 5.21 -10.99
N VAL A 303 -1.81 4.88 -11.06
CA VAL A 303 -1.37 3.49 -11.18
C VAL A 303 -1.95 2.66 -10.04
N LYS A 304 -2.30 1.39 -10.28
CA LYS A 304 -2.86 0.51 -9.24
C LYS A 304 -1.79 -0.28 -8.49
N ARG A 305 -0.77 -0.76 -9.22
CA ARG A 305 0.34 -1.51 -8.63
C ARG A 305 1.66 -1.15 -9.29
N VAL A 306 2.73 -1.17 -8.51
CA VAL A 306 4.11 -1.01 -8.98
C VAL A 306 4.93 -2.20 -8.52
N PHE A 307 5.63 -2.81 -9.45
CA PHE A 307 6.59 -3.88 -9.20
C PHE A 307 7.98 -3.35 -9.53
N TYR A 308 8.94 -3.50 -8.64
CA TYR A 308 10.32 -3.14 -8.94
C TYR A 308 11.33 -4.23 -8.59
N GLY A 309 12.44 -4.24 -9.32
CA GLY A 309 13.54 -5.18 -9.11
C GLY A 309 14.49 -4.72 -8.00
N VAL A 310 15.42 -3.84 -8.34
CA VAL A 310 16.48 -3.38 -7.43
C VAL A 310 16.11 -2.06 -6.74
N LYS A 311 16.47 -1.93 -5.46
CA LYS A 311 16.34 -0.67 -4.70
C LYS A 311 17.27 0.41 -5.27
N SER A 312 16.83 1.66 -5.22
CA SER A 312 17.64 2.81 -5.65
C SER A 312 17.97 3.71 -4.46
N SER A 313 19.13 4.38 -4.49
CA SER A 313 19.58 5.24 -3.37
C SER A 313 18.63 6.42 -3.10
N ASN A 314 17.89 6.86 -4.11
CA ASN A 314 16.88 7.91 -4.01
C ASN A 314 15.43 7.39 -4.10
N GLY A 315 15.24 6.08 -3.85
CA GLY A 315 13.97 5.38 -4.01
C GLY A 315 12.87 5.91 -3.10
N GLY A 316 11.71 6.21 -3.69
CA GLY A 316 10.56 6.77 -3.00
C GLY A 316 9.47 5.76 -2.63
N LEU A 317 9.70 4.46 -2.85
CA LEU A 317 8.70 3.41 -2.63
C LEU A 317 9.04 2.47 -1.49
N GLY A 318 10.23 2.57 -0.90
CA GLY A 318 10.62 1.81 0.27
C GLY A 318 12.02 2.14 0.81
N THR A 319 12.89 2.81 0.03
CA THR A 319 14.23 3.17 0.47
C THR A 319 14.27 4.43 1.33
N LEU A 320 13.89 5.59 0.79
CA LEU A 320 13.88 6.86 1.55
C LEU A 320 12.53 7.11 2.22
N CYS A 321 11.45 6.77 1.53
CA CYS A 321 10.08 6.96 2.00
C CYS A 321 9.14 5.97 1.29
N LYS A 322 7.86 5.99 1.67
CA LYS A 322 6.80 5.19 1.06
C LYS A 322 5.72 6.13 0.53
N VAL A 323 6.00 6.84 -0.58
CA VAL A 323 5.07 7.84 -1.16
C VAL A 323 3.68 7.23 -1.37
N HIS A 324 3.64 5.98 -1.84
CA HIS A 324 2.41 5.22 -2.09
C HIS A 324 1.55 4.96 -0.85
N ALA A 325 2.09 5.16 0.36
CA ALA A 325 1.44 4.92 1.64
C ALA A 325 1.15 6.20 2.43
N VAL A 326 1.43 7.39 1.88
CA VAL A 326 1.16 8.67 2.56
C VAL A 326 -0.34 8.93 2.63
N LYS A 327 -0.89 8.98 3.84
CA LYS A 327 -2.35 9.03 4.08
C LYS A 327 -3.05 10.23 3.45
N ASP A 328 -2.38 11.39 3.43
CA ASP A 328 -2.97 12.66 2.97
C ASP A 328 -2.97 12.81 1.44
N LEU A 329 -2.43 11.83 0.71
CA LEU A 329 -2.53 11.80 -0.74
C LEU A 329 -3.90 11.29 -1.19
N ASN A 330 -4.36 11.80 -2.33
CA ASN A 330 -5.68 11.51 -2.90
C ASN A 330 -5.78 10.17 -3.65
N HIS A 331 -4.65 9.50 -3.87
CA HIS A 331 -4.57 8.18 -4.51
C HIS A 331 -3.47 7.34 -3.88
N HIS A 332 -3.72 6.05 -3.71
CA HIS A 332 -2.77 5.08 -3.16
C HIS A 332 -2.63 3.90 -4.11
N TYR A 333 -1.45 3.29 -4.11
CA TYR A 333 -1.18 2.11 -4.93
C TYR A 333 -0.30 1.13 -4.19
N GLU A 334 -0.33 -0.13 -4.62
CA GLU A 334 0.42 -1.19 -3.96
C GLU A 334 1.79 -1.34 -4.61
N VAL A 335 2.79 -1.62 -3.79
CA VAL A 335 4.18 -1.75 -4.25
C VAL A 335 4.68 -3.14 -3.90
N PHE A 336 5.36 -3.78 -4.85
CA PHE A 336 6.05 -5.04 -4.68
C PHE A 336 7.52 -4.87 -5.08
N ALA A 337 8.42 -5.23 -4.17
CA ALA A 337 9.87 -5.08 -4.32
C ALA A 337 10.53 -6.42 -4.68
N GLU A 338 11.74 -6.34 -5.25
CA GLU A 338 12.64 -7.47 -5.49
C GLU A 338 12.12 -8.51 -6.51
N LEU A 339 11.27 -8.09 -7.45
CA LEU A 339 10.85 -8.92 -8.58
C LEU A 339 12.00 -9.09 -9.58
N CYS A 340 12.40 -10.32 -9.91
CA CYS A 340 13.59 -10.62 -10.74
C CYS A 340 14.85 -9.87 -10.25
N LEU A 341 15.10 -9.91 -8.93
CA LEU A 341 16.15 -9.12 -8.28
C LEU A 341 17.54 -9.35 -8.89
N ASP A 342 17.92 -10.60 -9.15
CA ASP A 342 19.26 -10.94 -9.62
C ASP A 342 19.49 -10.44 -11.04
N GLU A 343 18.50 -10.59 -11.92
CA GLU A 343 18.57 -10.08 -13.29
C GLU A 343 18.55 -8.55 -13.34
N CYS A 344 17.77 -7.89 -12.46
CA CYS A 344 17.76 -6.43 -12.39
C CYS A 344 19.05 -5.86 -11.79
N LYS A 345 19.73 -6.59 -10.89
CA LYS A 345 21.06 -6.20 -10.37
C LYS A 345 22.19 -6.35 -11.37
N ALA A 346 21.99 -7.17 -12.41
CA ALA A 346 22.97 -7.41 -13.47
C ALA A 346 22.90 -6.36 -14.59
N LEU A 347 21.90 -5.47 -14.56
CA LEU A 347 21.86 -4.22 -15.33
C LEU A 347 22.86 -3.22 -14.73
#